data_AF-A0A2V8PQP4-F1
#
_entry.id   AF-A0A2V8PQP4-F1
#
_cell.length_a   1.000
_cell.length_b   1.000
_cell.length_c   1.000
_cell.angle_alpha   90.00
_cell.angle_beta   90.00
_cell.angle_gamma   90.00
#
_symmetry.space_group_name_H-M   'P 1'
#
loop_
_entity.id
_entity.type
_entity.pdbx_description
1 polymer ?
#
loop_
_entity_poly.entity_id
_entity_poly.type
_entity_poly.pdbx_seq_one_letter_code
_entity_poly.pdbx_strand_id
1 'polypeptide(L)'
;MKKLYPLAIALFIFSLASPAFAREAKLVRYPSYNNGRIAFTYLGDIWTADENGQNAQRLTVNKARDAYPKFSPDGKWIAFSSDRNGNLDVFIIPSTGGT
;
A
#
# COMPACT_ATOMS: atom_id res chain seq x y z
N MET A 1 -11.29 11.02 -56.29
CA MET A 1 -11.85 10.89 -54.93
C MET A 1 -11.14 9.72 -54.23
N LYS A 2 -10.06 9.99 -53.49
CA LYS A 2 -9.27 8.94 -52.82
C LYS A 2 -9.86 8.70 -51.42
N LYS A 3 -10.08 7.43 -51.09
CA LYS A 3 -10.92 6.92 -49.99
C LYS A 3 -10.37 7.36 -48.62
N LEU A 4 -11.06 8.28 -47.93
CA LEU A 4 -10.73 8.74 -46.56
C LEU A 4 -11.15 7.76 -45.44
N TYR A 5 -11.90 6.72 -45.78
CA TYR A 5 -12.48 5.76 -44.82
C TYR A 5 -11.48 4.92 -43.98
N PRO A 6 -10.29 4.50 -44.46
CA PRO A 6 -9.42 3.65 -43.65
C PRO A 6 -8.78 4.41 -42.48
N LEU A 7 -8.53 5.72 -42.63
CA LEU A 7 -7.96 6.55 -41.56
C LEU A 7 -8.98 6.82 -40.44
N ALA A 8 -10.25 7.03 -40.81
CA ALA A 8 -11.33 7.23 -39.84
C ALA A 8 -11.60 5.95 -39.01
N ILE A 9 -11.52 4.76 -39.64
CA ILE A 9 -11.68 3.48 -38.95
C ILE A 9 -10.50 3.21 -38.00
N ALA A 10 -9.27 3.51 -38.42
CA ALA A 10 -8.09 3.36 -37.58
C ALA A 10 -8.14 4.28 -36.33
N LEU A 11 -8.60 5.52 -36.47
CA LEU A 11 -8.78 6.43 -35.34
C LEU A 11 -9.90 5.97 -34.39
N PHE A 12 -10.98 5.39 -34.92
CA PHE A 12 -12.10 4.89 -34.11
C PHE A 12 -11.72 3.65 -33.28
N ILE A 13 -10.86 2.78 -33.80
CA ILE A 13 -10.34 1.63 -33.06
C ILE A 13 -9.35 2.07 -31.97
N PHE A 14 -8.56 3.12 -32.23
CA PHE A 14 -7.60 3.65 -31.27
C PHE A 14 -8.28 4.37 -30.09
N SER A 15 -9.44 5.01 -30.30
CA SER A 15 -10.19 5.68 -29.22
C SER A 15 -10.92 4.72 -28.27
N LEU A 16 -11.15 3.47 -28.68
CA LEU A 16 -11.74 2.41 -27.84
C LEU A 16 -10.70 1.68 -26.98
N ALA A 17 -9.41 1.83 -27.27
CA ALA A 17 -8.32 1.22 -26.52
C ALA A 17 -7.79 2.18 -25.44
N SER A 18 -8.65 2.61 -24.53
CA SER A 18 -8.14 3.01 -23.22
C SER A 18 -7.92 1.73 -22.42
N PRO A 19 -6.69 1.26 -22.16
CA PRO A 19 -6.50 0.35 -21.05
C PRO A 19 -6.85 1.17 -19.81
N ALA A 20 -8.10 1.04 -19.37
CA ALA A 20 -8.46 1.35 -18.01
C ALA A 20 -7.67 0.35 -17.16
N PHE A 21 -6.43 0.73 -16.82
CA PHE A 21 -5.74 0.13 -15.70
C PHE A 21 -6.59 0.50 -14.50
N ALA A 22 -7.58 -0.34 -14.21
CA ALA A 22 -8.18 -0.39 -12.89
C ALA A 22 -7.02 -0.73 -11.96
N ARG A 23 -6.35 0.29 -11.42
CA ARG A 23 -5.38 0.10 -10.36
C ARG A 23 -6.14 -0.65 -9.27
N GLU A 24 -5.61 -1.80 -8.89
CA GLU A 24 -6.11 -2.56 -7.75
C GLU A 24 -6.35 -1.56 -6.62
N ALA A 25 -7.58 -1.54 -6.09
CA ALA A 25 -7.92 -0.66 -4.99
C ALA A 25 -7.08 -1.09 -3.79
N LYS A 26 -5.95 -0.42 -3.57
CA LYS A 26 -5.09 -0.68 -2.42
C LYS A 26 -5.84 -0.20 -1.20
N LEU A 27 -6.58 -1.10 -0.56
CA LEU A 27 -7.31 -0.82 0.68
C LEU A 27 -6.30 -0.71 1.81
N VAL A 28 -5.65 0.45 1.89
CA VAL A 28 -4.82 0.86 3.01
C VAL A 28 -5.73 1.03 4.23
N ARG A 29 -5.44 0.32 5.32
CA ARG A 29 -6.22 0.40 6.55
C ARG A 29 -5.37 0.92 7.69
N TYR A 30 -6.03 1.60 8.63
CA TYR A 30 -5.43 2.06 9.88
C TYR A 30 -4.13 2.87 9.71
N PRO A 31 -4.13 3.94 8.90
CA PRO A 31 -2.94 4.76 8.72
C PRO A 31 -2.53 5.42 10.05
N SER A 32 -1.22 5.53 10.24
CA SER A 32 -0.57 6.32 11.29
C SER A 32 0.52 7.14 10.64
N TYR A 33 0.57 8.44 10.94
CA TYR A 33 1.56 9.37 10.38
C TYR A 33 2.60 9.77 11.43
N ASN A 34 3.86 9.91 11.02
CA ASN A 34 4.92 10.56 11.80
C ASN A 34 6.00 11.10 10.86
N ASN A 35 6.29 12.40 10.94
CA ASN A 35 7.44 13.05 10.29
C ASN A 35 7.69 12.63 8.82
N GLY A 36 6.69 12.76 7.95
CA GLY A 36 6.85 12.43 6.53
C GLY A 36 6.66 10.96 6.18
N ARG A 37 6.37 10.09 7.14
CA ARG A 37 6.11 8.66 6.93
C ARG A 37 4.72 8.25 7.38
N ILE A 38 4.18 7.25 6.68
CA ILE A 38 2.90 6.62 6.98
C ILE A 38 3.14 5.13 7.25
N ALA A 39 2.69 4.64 8.41
CA ALA A 39 2.54 3.22 8.70
C ALA A 39 1.09 2.82 8.48
N PHE A 40 0.84 1.64 7.92
CA PHE A 40 -0.50 1.18 7.60
C PHE A 40 -0.59 -0.35 7.53
N THR A 41 -1.81 -0.87 7.60
CA THR A 41 -2.10 -2.28 7.37
C THR A 41 -2.46 -2.52 5.91
N TYR A 42 -1.82 -3.52 5.29
CA TYR A 42 -2.15 -4.00 3.95
C TYR A 42 -2.00 -5.52 3.90
N LEU A 43 -3.06 -6.20 3.43
CA LEU A 43 -3.16 -7.67 3.37
C LEU A 43 -2.82 -8.42 4.68
N GLY A 44 -3.07 -7.77 5.82
CA GLY A 44 -2.80 -8.36 7.15
C GLY A 44 -1.36 -8.17 7.64
N ASP A 45 -0.55 -7.36 6.96
CA ASP A 45 0.80 -7.01 7.36
C ASP A 45 0.94 -5.53 7.70
N ILE A 46 2.00 -5.18 8.44
CA ILE A 46 2.41 -3.80 8.66
C ILE A 46 3.33 -3.36 7.52
N TRP A 47 2.99 -2.22 6.93
CA TRP A 47 3.75 -1.55 5.90
C TRP A 47 4.06 -0.13 6.30
N THR A 48 5.12 0.43 5.73
CA THR A 48 5.43 1.85 5.75
C THR A 48 5.55 2.40 4.34
N ALA A 49 5.34 3.70 4.17
CA ALA A 49 5.63 4.46 2.96
C ALA A 49 5.96 5.91 3.32
N ASP A 50 6.52 6.64 2.38
CA ASP A 50 6.62 8.09 2.49
C ASP A 50 5.23 8.73 2.35
N GLU A 51 5.06 9.95 2.82
CA GLU A 51 3.77 10.67 2.82
C GLU A 51 3.22 10.93 1.41
N ASN A 52 4.07 10.89 0.38
CA ASN A 52 3.68 10.95 -1.03
C ASN A 52 3.28 9.57 -1.60
N GLY A 53 3.25 8.52 -0.77
CA GLY A 53 2.90 7.15 -1.14
C GLY A 53 4.03 6.35 -1.81
N GLN A 54 5.23 6.91 -1.95
CA GLN A 54 6.40 6.23 -2.50
C GLN A 54 7.13 5.40 -1.43
N ASN A 55 8.14 4.65 -1.87
CA ASN A 55 9.04 3.87 -0.99
C ASN A 55 8.28 2.95 -0.02
N ALA A 56 7.23 2.30 -0.52
CA ALA A 56 6.44 1.36 0.27
C ALA A 56 7.28 0.12 0.65
N GLN A 57 7.35 -0.19 1.94
CA GLN A 57 8.12 -1.31 2.49
C GLN A 57 7.24 -2.13 3.43
N ARG A 58 7.28 -3.45 3.29
CA ARG A 58 6.65 -4.40 4.21
C ARG A 58 7.57 -4.60 5.42
N LEU A 59 7.04 -4.44 6.63
CA LEU A 59 7.80 -4.57 7.87
C LEU A 59 7.60 -5.92 8.56
N THR A 60 6.44 -6.56 8.38
CA THR A 60 6.16 -7.86 8.99
C THR A 60 5.94 -8.94 7.93
N VAL A 61 6.53 -10.13 8.15
CA VAL A 61 6.39 -11.29 7.27
C VAL A 61 6.19 -12.53 8.14
N ASN A 62 4.94 -12.91 8.35
CA ASN A 62 4.56 -14.08 9.14
C ASN A 62 3.15 -14.56 8.73
N LYS A 63 2.65 -15.63 9.37
CA LYS A 63 1.31 -16.19 9.10
C LYS A 63 0.18 -15.51 9.88
N ALA A 64 0.53 -14.66 10.84
CA ALA A 64 -0.39 -13.97 11.71
C ALA A 64 -1.02 -12.76 11.01
N ARG A 65 -2.06 -12.21 11.60
CA ARG A 65 -2.65 -10.94 11.18
C ARG A 65 -2.07 -9.81 12.03
N ASP A 66 -1.28 -8.96 11.41
CA ASP A 66 -0.75 -7.74 12.00
C ASP A 66 -1.61 -6.52 11.61
N ALA A 67 -2.07 -5.75 12.59
CA ALA A 67 -2.99 -4.63 12.35
C ALA A 67 -2.81 -3.46 13.32
N TYR A 68 -3.45 -2.33 13.00
CA TYR A 68 -3.52 -1.11 13.83
C TYR A 68 -2.14 -0.51 14.20
N PRO A 69 -1.26 -0.24 13.22
CA PRO A 69 0.04 0.33 13.52
C PRO A 69 -0.08 1.74 14.10
N LYS A 70 0.81 2.07 15.04
CA LYS A 70 1.01 3.40 15.60
C LYS A 70 2.50 3.68 15.75
N PHE A 71 2.96 4.79 15.16
CA PHE A 71 4.31 5.28 15.43
C PHE A 71 4.46 5.72 16.89
N SER A 72 5.62 5.48 17.47
CA SER A 72 6.03 6.16 18.71
C SER A 72 6.20 7.67 18.46
N PRO A 73 6.06 8.54 19.49
CA PRO A 73 6.23 9.98 19.33
C PRO A 73 7.59 10.38 18.74
N ASP A 74 8.65 9.65 19.10
CA ASP A 74 10.02 9.85 18.58
C ASP A 74 10.26 9.23 17.20
N GLY A 75 9.26 8.57 16.61
CA GLY A 75 9.31 7.96 15.29
C GLY A 75 10.19 6.71 15.17
N LYS A 76 10.80 6.23 16.27
CA LYS A 76 11.74 5.09 16.23
C LYS A 76 11.05 3.73 16.17
N TRP A 77 9.83 3.63 16.68
CA TRP A 77 9.10 2.38 16.83
C TRP A 77 7.73 2.45 16.19
N ILE A 78 7.21 1.28 15.82
CA ILE A 78 5.81 1.09 15.47
C ILE A 78 5.24 0.02 16.42
N ALA A 79 4.23 0.39 17.19
CA ALA A 79 3.40 -0.55 17.94
C ALA A 79 2.25 -1.06 17.06
N PHE A 80 1.90 -2.33 17.17
CA PHE A 80 0.80 -2.93 16.41
C PHE A 80 0.23 -4.16 17.13
N SER A 81 -0.97 -4.60 16.75
CA SER A 81 -1.61 -5.80 17.29
C SER A 81 -1.34 -7.00 16.39
N SER A 82 -1.02 -8.17 16.96
CA SER A 82 -0.77 -9.42 16.22
C SER A 82 -1.33 -10.63 16.95
N ASP A 83 -1.86 -11.60 16.21
CA ASP A 83 -2.30 -12.90 16.73
C ASP A 83 -1.23 -14.01 16.64
N ARG A 84 0.04 -13.65 16.43
CA ARG A 84 1.14 -14.61 16.18
C ARG A 84 1.40 -15.60 17.31
N ASN A 85 0.96 -15.29 18.53
CA ASN A 85 1.09 -16.15 19.71
C ASN A 85 -0.24 -16.81 20.11
N GLY A 86 -1.24 -16.81 19.21
CA GLY A 86 -2.55 -17.43 19.44
C GLY A 86 -3.58 -16.51 20.11
N ASN A 87 -3.17 -15.35 20.60
CA ASN A 87 -4.03 -14.27 21.11
C ASN A 87 -3.60 -12.94 20.50
N LEU A 88 -4.50 -11.95 20.51
CA LEU A 88 -4.20 -10.61 20.01
C LEU A 88 -3.37 -9.83 21.04
N ASP A 89 -2.05 -9.85 20.87
CA ASP A 89 -1.10 -9.13 21.72
C ASP A 89 -0.56 -7.87 21.04
N VAL A 90 0.09 -6.99 21.81
CA VAL A 90 0.78 -5.80 21.30
C VAL A 90 2.26 -6.10 21.09
N PHE A 91 2.74 -5.78 19.89
CA PHE A 91 4.14 -5.93 19.49
C PHE A 91 4.72 -4.58 19.08
N ILE A 92 6.06 -4.48 19.10
CA ILE A 92 6.80 -3.35 18.57
C ILE A 92 7.82 -3.81 17.54
N ILE A 93 8.09 -2.97 16.56
CA ILE A 93 9.16 -3.15 15.56
C ILE A 93 9.83 -1.80 15.29
N PRO A 94 11.13 -1.74 14.96
CA PRO A 94 11.74 -0.50 14.49
C PRO A 94 10.98 0.05 13.27
N SER A 95 10.79 1.38 13.23
CA SER A 95 10.07 2.04 12.13
C SER A 95 10.78 1.93 10.77
N THR A 96 12.07 1.63 10.79
CA THR A 96 12.92 1.36 9.63
C THR A 96 12.90 -0.12 9.20
N GLY A 97 12.21 -0.97 9.96
CA GLY A 97 12.43 -2.41 9.92
C GLY A 97 13.81 -2.79 10.45
N GLY A 98 14.18 -4.05 10.27
CA GLY A 98 15.36 -4.67 10.88
C GLY A 98 14.95 -5.73 11.90
N THR A 99 15.78 -6.76 12.01
CA THR A 99 15.58 -7.94 12.87
C THR A 99 15.65 -7.61 14.35
#